data_AF-A0A8T4QNA6-F1
#
_entry.id   AF-A0A8T4QNA6-F1
#
_cell.length_a   1.000
_cell.length_b   1.000
_cell.length_c   1.000
_cell.angle_alpha   90.00
_cell.angle_beta   90.00
_cell.angle_gamma   90.00
#
_symmetry.space_group_name_H-M   'P 1'
#
loop_
_entity.id
_entity.type
_entity.pdbx_description
1 polymer ?
#
loop_
_entity_poly.entity_id
_entity_poly.type
_entity_poly.pdbx_seq_one_letter_code
_entity_poly.pdbx_strand_id
1 'polypeptide(L)'
;MTDIVCCLSVGKGTWGHVSRLIQDGEWENIYIITNEFGKENFSSEKKFQTIVVDSNQPLNDLKENIKKELDGKISGDVAVNFVSGTGKEHMAVMAALLHLGVGIRLVALTKEGISEIS
;
A
#
# COMPACT_ATOMS: atom_id res chain seq x y z
N MET A 1 5.02 -9.86 13.70
CA MET A 1 4.24 -8.72 13.19
C MET A 1 4.73 -8.46 11.78
N THR A 2 3.89 -7.91 10.91
CA THR A 2 4.20 -7.79 9.48
C THR A 2 3.93 -6.36 9.03
N ASP A 3 4.78 -5.83 8.15
CA ASP A 3 4.53 -4.57 7.46
C ASP A 3 3.40 -4.72 6.44
N ILE A 4 2.61 -3.66 6.27
CA ILE A 4 1.58 -3.59 5.24
C ILE A 4 1.80 -2.41 4.30
N VAL A 5 1.65 -2.67 3.00
CA VAL A 5 1.64 -1.67 1.93
C VAL A 5 0.26 -1.64 1.28
N CYS A 6 -0.45 -0.52 1.38
CA CYS A 6 -1.76 -0.34 0.77
C CYS A 6 -1.69 0.71 -0.34
N CYS A 7 -2.23 0.38 -1.51
CA CYS A 7 -2.54 1.40 -2.50
C CYS A 7 -3.82 2.15 -2.12
N LEU A 8 -3.80 3.46 -2.27
CA LEU A 8 -4.93 4.34 -2.04
C LEU A 8 -4.90 5.48 -3.08
N SER A 9 -5.72 5.38 -4.12
CA SER A 9 -5.85 6.48 -5.09
C SER A 9 -7.06 7.37 -4.75
N VAL A 10 -7.51 8.20 -5.69
CA VAL A 10 -8.60 9.18 -5.49
C VAL A 10 -9.99 8.59 -5.26
N GLY A 11 -10.16 7.27 -5.45
CA GLY A 11 -11.44 6.59 -5.26
C GLY A 11 -11.87 6.51 -3.80
N LYS A 12 -12.66 7.48 -3.33
CA LYS A 12 -13.15 7.52 -1.93
C LYS A 12 -13.94 6.28 -1.48
N GLY A 13 -14.54 5.54 -2.42
CA GLY A 13 -15.32 4.33 -2.12
C GLY A 13 -14.51 3.19 -1.48
N THR A 14 -13.19 3.16 -1.68
CA THR A 14 -12.30 2.12 -1.12
C THR A 14 -11.55 2.60 0.13
N TRP A 15 -11.66 3.87 0.50
CA TRP A 15 -10.94 4.43 1.65
C TRP A 15 -11.43 3.85 2.97
N GLY A 16 -12.74 3.63 3.10
CA GLY A 16 -13.31 2.94 4.26
C GLY A 16 -12.78 1.50 4.39
N HIS A 17 -12.59 0.80 3.26
CA HIS A 17 -12.02 -0.55 3.26
C HIS A 17 -10.56 -0.53 3.71
N VAL A 18 -9.73 0.35 3.16
CA VAL A 18 -8.31 0.44 3.54
C VAL A 18 -8.16 0.91 4.99
N SER A 19 -8.94 1.90 5.42
CA SER A 19 -8.92 2.40 6.80
C SER A 19 -9.27 1.30 7.80
N ARG A 20 -10.31 0.52 7.51
CA ARG A 20 -10.69 -0.62 8.36
C ARG A 20 -9.69 -1.77 8.31
N LEU A 21 -9.12 -2.08 7.15
CA LEU A 21 -8.05 -3.08 7.00
C LEU A 21 -6.84 -2.77 7.90
N ILE A 22 -6.41 -1.51 7.95
CA ILE A 22 -5.28 -1.11 8.80
C ILE A 22 -5.66 -1.06 10.29
N GLN A 23 -6.90 -0.70 10.61
CA GLN A 23 -7.40 -0.65 11.98
C GLN A 23 -7.58 -2.06 12.58
N ASP A 24 -8.23 -2.97 11.86
CA ASP A 24 -8.59 -4.29 12.34
C ASP A 24 -7.38 -5.25 12.37
N GLY A 25 -6.30 -4.96 11.64
CA GLY A 25 -5.12 -5.82 11.53
C GLY A 25 -3.95 -5.43 12.44
N GLU A 26 -3.15 -6.41 12.86
CA GLU A 26 -1.94 -6.19 13.66
C GLU A 26 -0.72 -6.02 12.75
N TRP A 27 -0.42 -4.76 12.41
CA TRP A 27 0.68 -4.37 11.53
C TRP A 27 1.82 -3.72 12.30
N GLU A 28 3.06 -4.02 11.94
CA GLU A 28 4.24 -3.40 12.54
C GLU A 28 4.43 -1.98 12.01
N ASN A 29 4.55 -1.85 10.69
CA ASN A 29 4.52 -0.58 9.98
C ASN A 29 3.42 -0.57 8.92
N ILE A 30 2.82 0.61 8.71
CA ILE A 30 1.75 0.82 7.72
C ILE A 30 2.23 1.85 6.71
N TYR A 31 2.27 1.46 5.43
CA TYR A 31 2.63 2.33 4.31
C TYR A 31 1.43 2.51 3.37
N ILE A 32 1.05 3.76 3.12
CA ILE A 32 -0.05 4.11 2.21
C ILE A 32 0.54 4.79 0.98
N ILE A 33 0.38 4.16 -0.19
CA ILE A 33 0.83 4.69 -1.48
C ILE A 33 -0.33 5.46 -2.11
N THR A 34 -0.18 6.78 -2.25
CA THR A 34 -1.24 7.70 -2.70
C THR A 34 -0.66 8.92 -3.40
N ASN A 35 -1.50 9.75 -4.01
CA ASN A 35 -1.13 11.10 -4.43
C ASN A 35 -1.31 12.14 -3.29
N GLU A 36 -0.96 13.40 -3.56
CA GLU A 36 -1.11 14.52 -2.61
C GLU A 36 -2.55 14.66 -2.10
N PHE A 37 -3.54 14.46 -2.96
CA PHE A 37 -4.95 14.52 -2.55
C PHE A 37 -5.26 13.50 -1.45
N GLY A 38 -4.84 12.24 -1.61
CA GLY A 38 -5.06 11.23 -0.57
C GLY A 38 -4.21 11.48 0.68
N LYS A 39 -3.00 12.03 0.57
CA LYS A 39 -2.18 12.42 1.73
C LYS A 39 -2.88 13.46 2.61
N GLU A 40 -3.55 14.44 2.00
CA GLU A 40 -4.24 15.51 2.73
C GLU A 40 -5.59 15.08 3.31
N ASN A 41 -6.26 14.13 2.67
CA ASN A 41 -7.67 13.82 2.95
C ASN A 41 -7.88 12.45 3.62
N PHE A 42 -6.95 11.51 3.49
CA PHE A 42 -7.05 10.20 4.13
C PHE A 42 -6.57 10.29 5.58
N SER A 43 -7.37 9.77 6.50
CA SER A 43 -7.06 9.68 7.92
C SER A 43 -7.46 8.33 8.49
N SER A 44 -6.74 7.91 9.52
CA SER A 44 -7.00 6.70 10.29
C SER A 44 -6.50 6.88 11.72
N GLU A 45 -7.06 6.13 12.65
CA GLU A 45 -6.66 6.16 14.06
C GLU A 45 -5.25 5.59 14.29
N LYS A 46 -4.83 4.62 13.46
CA LYS A 46 -3.46 4.09 13.50
C LYS A 46 -2.51 5.00 12.75
N LYS A 47 -1.29 5.12 13.27
CA LYS A 47 -0.20 5.85 12.59
C LYS A 47 0.22 5.09 11.34
N PHE A 48 0.37 5.82 10.24
CA PHE A 48 0.87 5.28 8.98
C PHE A 48 1.83 6.27 8.33
N GLN A 49 2.65 5.77 7.40
CA GLN A 49 3.54 6.55 6.58
C GLN A 49 2.95 6.68 5.18
N THR A 50 2.89 7.90 4.66
CA THR A 50 2.37 8.15 3.31
C THR A 50 3.52 8.21 2.32
N ILE A 51 3.46 7.39 1.28
CA ILE A 51 4.36 7.44 0.12
C ILE A 51 3.61 8.16 -0.99
N VAL A 52 4.00 9.41 -1.22
CA VAL A 52 3.34 10.25 -2.21
C VAL A 52 3.90 9.97 -3.59
N VAL A 53 3.02 9.67 -4.54
CA VAL A 53 3.36 9.39 -5.93
C VAL A 53 2.55 10.23 -6.90
N ASP A 54 3.16 10.53 -8.05
CA ASP A 54 2.46 11.12 -9.19
C ASP A 54 2.19 10.04 -10.25
N SER A 55 0.94 9.59 -10.32
CA SER A 55 0.51 8.52 -11.24
C SER A 55 0.63 8.91 -12.72
N ASN A 56 0.87 10.18 -13.04
CA ASN A 56 1.15 10.64 -14.41
C ASN A 56 2.60 10.35 -14.84
N GLN A 57 3.53 10.15 -13.90
CA GLN A 57 4.93 9.84 -14.22
C GLN A 57 5.06 8.53 -14.99
N PRO A 58 6.09 8.37 -15.84
CA PRO A 58 6.41 7.09 -16.45
C PRO A 58 6.50 5.96 -15.42
N LEU A 59 6.09 4.75 -15.82
CA LEU A 59 6.01 3.58 -14.92
C LEU A 59 7.35 3.30 -14.20
N ASN A 60 8.47 3.45 -14.91
CA ASN A 60 9.79 3.23 -14.32
C ASN A 60 10.12 4.24 -13.22
N ASP A 61 9.77 5.52 -13.42
CA ASP A 61 10.01 6.57 -12.43
C ASP A 61 9.13 6.35 -11.20
N LEU A 62 7.86 5.99 -11.42
CA LEU A 62 6.92 5.64 -10.36
C LEU A 62 7.45 4.49 -9.50
N LYS A 63 7.92 3.42 -10.15
CA LYS A 63 8.54 2.25 -9.49
C LYS A 63 9.78 2.66 -8.69
N GLU A 64 10.70 3.44 -9.27
CA GLU A 64 11.93 3.87 -8.58
C GLU A 64 11.64 4.73 -7.36
N ASN A 65 10.65 5.64 -7.44
CA ASN A 65 10.22 6.47 -6.32
C ASN A 65 9.67 5.62 -5.17
N ILE A 66 8.77 4.67 -5.47
CA ILE A 66 8.20 3.75 -4.47
C ILE A 66 9.31 2.89 -3.84
N LYS A 67 10.21 2.34 -4.67
CA LYS A 67 11.34 1.52 -4.22
C LYS A 67 12.22 2.30 -3.24
N LYS A 68 12.63 3.51 -3.60
CA LYS A 68 13.48 4.36 -2.76
C LYS A 68 12.85 4.67 -1.41
N GLU A 69 11.54 4.90 -1.38
CA GLU A 69 10.82 5.18 -0.14
C GLU A 69 10.63 3.95 0.76
N LEU A 70 10.68 2.74 0.21
CA LEU A 70 10.54 1.48 0.97
C LEU A 70 11.88 0.82 1.29
N ASP A 71 12.95 1.20 0.59
CA ASP A 71 14.27 0.59 0.75
C ASP A 71 14.80 0.72 2.19
N GLY A 72 15.20 -0.42 2.77
CA GLY A 72 15.61 -0.55 4.16
C GLY A 72 14.52 -0.33 5.21
N LYS A 73 13.26 -0.03 4.81
CA LYS A 73 12.13 0.13 5.75
C LYS A 73 11.27 -1.11 5.90
N ILE A 74 11.28 -2.00 4.90
CA ILE A 74 10.54 -3.26 4.88
C ILE A 74 11.49 -4.45 4.69
N SER A 75 11.13 -5.60 5.26
CA SER A 75 11.90 -6.85 5.10
C SER A 75 11.03 -8.08 5.34
N GLY A 76 11.47 -9.25 4.85
CA GLY A 76 10.73 -10.50 5.01
C GLY A 76 9.43 -10.53 4.19
N ASP A 77 8.35 -11.04 4.78
CA ASP A 77 7.03 -11.09 4.16
C ASP A 77 6.26 -9.79 4.41
N VAL A 78 5.77 -9.17 3.35
CA VAL A 78 5.03 -7.91 3.39
C VAL A 78 3.60 -8.16 2.94
N ALA A 79 2.64 -7.71 3.74
CA ALA A 79 1.23 -7.72 3.37
C ALA A 79 0.95 -6.61 2.36
N VAL A 80 0.21 -6.89 1.30
CA VAL A 80 -0.05 -5.92 0.24
C VAL A 80 -1.53 -5.88 -0.11
N ASN A 81 -2.07 -4.67 -0.20
CA ASN A 81 -3.46 -4.44 -0.57
C ASN A 81 -3.59 -3.56 -1.83
N PHE A 82 -4.32 -4.08 -2.83
CA PHE A 82 -4.59 -3.42 -4.11
C PHE A 82 -6.07 -3.15 -4.36
N VAL A 83 -6.90 -3.12 -3.31
CA VAL A 83 -8.34 -2.84 -3.44
C VAL A 83 -8.59 -1.44 -4.00
N SER A 84 -7.66 -0.51 -3.78
CA SER A 84 -7.62 0.80 -4.44
C SER A 84 -6.40 0.94 -5.33
N GLY A 85 -6.42 1.94 -6.19
CA GLY A 85 -5.37 2.22 -7.16
C GLY A 85 -5.66 1.70 -8.56
N THR A 86 -4.78 2.04 -9.47
CA THR A 86 -4.83 1.71 -10.89
C THR A 86 -3.85 0.58 -11.21
N GLY A 87 -4.08 -0.13 -12.32
CA GLY A 87 -3.17 -1.20 -12.75
C GLY A 87 -1.72 -0.73 -12.94
N LYS A 88 -1.50 0.54 -13.31
CA LYS A 88 -0.17 1.15 -13.41
C LYS A 88 0.49 1.31 -12.04
N GLU A 89 -0.25 1.79 -11.05
CA GLU A 89 0.24 1.92 -9.67
C GLU A 89 0.53 0.54 -9.08
N HIS A 90 -0.39 -0.42 -9.23
CA HIS A 90 -0.20 -1.79 -8.78
C HIS A 90 1.06 -2.42 -9.38
N MET A 91 1.27 -2.23 -10.69
CA MET A 91 2.47 -2.71 -11.38
C MET A 91 3.75 -2.08 -10.83
N ALA A 92 3.75 -0.78 -10.56
CA ALA A 92 4.90 -0.09 -9.98
C ALA A 92 5.22 -0.59 -8.57
N VAL A 93 4.19 -0.77 -7.73
CA VAL A 93 4.35 -1.28 -6.35
C VAL A 93 4.88 -2.71 -6.37
N MET A 94 4.25 -3.60 -7.14
CA MET A 94 4.71 -4.99 -7.28
C MET A 94 6.16 -5.06 -7.76
N ALA A 95 6.51 -4.29 -8.79
CA ALA A 95 7.87 -4.28 -9.32
C ALA A 95 8.89 -3.72 -8.30
N ALA A 96 8.51 -2.72 -7.50
CA ALA A 96 9.36 -2.19 -6.44
C ALA A 96 9.59 -3.24 -5.33
N LEU A 97 8.52 -3.89 -4.85
CA LEU A 97 8.62 -4.93 -3.82
C LEU A 97 9.44 -6.14 -4.29
N LEU A 98 9.22 -6.61 -5.51
CA LEU A 98 10.01 -7.70 -6.10
C LEU A 98 11.50 -7.33 -6.20
N HIS A 99 11.82 -6.07 -6.54
CA HIS A 99 13.20 -5.59 -6.59
C HIS A 99 13.84 -5.49 -5.20
N LEU A 100 13.06 -5.17 -4.17
CA LEU A 100 13.53 -5.15 -2.78
C LEU A 100 13.73 -6.57 -2.22
N GLY A 101 13.29 -7.61 -2.94
CA GLY A 101 13.48 -9.01 -2.55
C GLY A 101 12.63 -9.44 -1.36
N VAL A 102 11.50 -8.77 -1.13
CA VAL A 102 10.55 -9.12 -0.06
C VAL A 102 9.52 -10.16 -0.54
N GLY A 103 9.04 -10.99 0.39
CA GLY A 103 7.87 -11.84 0.17
C GLY A 103 6.60 -10.97 0.09
N ILE A 104 5.63 -11.38 -0.73
CA ILE A 104 4.38 -10.63 -0.94
C ILE A 104 3.21 -11.51 -0.55
N ARG A 105 2.38 -11.02 0.37
CA ARG A 105 1.13 -11.66 0.80
C ARG A 105 -0.04 -10.75 0.45
N LEU A 106 -0.89 -11.16 -0.49
CA LEU A 106 -2.03 -10.36 -0.90
C LEU A 106 -3.11 -10.43 0.17
N VAL A 107 -3.48 -9.30 0.74
CA VAL A 107 -4.49 -9.24 1.79
C VAL A 107 -5.65 -8.33 1.41
N ALA A 108 -6.85 -8.68 1.85
CA ALA A 108 -8.04 -7.85 1.68
C ALA A 108 -8.97 -7.97 2.89
N LEU A 109 -9.75 -6.91 3.11
CA LEU A 109 -10.85 -6.96 4.06
C LEU A 109 -12.07 -7.64 3.40
N THR A 110 -12.53 -8.72 4.01
CA THR A 110 -13.70 -9.48 3.59
C THR A 110 -14.81 -9.41 4.65
N LYS A 111 -15.95 -10.07 4.41
CA LYS A 111 -17.02 -10.18 5.41
C LYS A 111 -16.60 -10.94 6.67
N GLU A 112 -15.61 -11.82 6.57
CA GLU A 112 -15.10 -12.63 7.67
C GLU A 112 -13.92 -11.97 8.40
N GLY A 113 -13.54 -10.76 7.98
CA GLY A 113 -12.38 -10.04 8.47
C GLY A 113 -11.25 -10.01 7.44
N ILE A 114 -10.03 -9.80 7.92
CA ILE A 114 -8.83 -9.72 7.08
C ILE A 114 -8.48 -11.11 6.59
N SER A 115 -8.40 -11.27 5.27
CA SER A 115 -8.08 -12.54 4.63
C SER A 115 -6.86 -12.40 3.72
N GLU A 116 -6.03 -13.43 3.73
CA GLU A 116 -4.93 -13.61 2.78
C GLU A 116 -5.47 -14.34 1.54
N ILE A 117 -5.27 -13.74 0.37
CA ILE A 117 -5.84 -14.16 -0.91
C ILE A 117 -4.85 -15.01 -1.73
N SER A 118 -3.55 -14.86 -1.45
CA SER A 118 -2.44 -15.54 -2.14
C SER A 118 -1.91 -16.73 -1.35
#